data_AF-A0A194VL90-F1
#
_entry.id   AF-A0A194VL90-F1
#
_cell.length_a   1.000
_cell.length_b   1.000
_cell.length_c   1.000
_cell.angle_alpha   90.00
_cell.angle_beta   90.00
_cell.angle_gamma   90.00
#
_symmetry.space_group_name_H-M   'P 1'
#
loop_
_entity.id
_entity.type
_entity.pdbx_description
1 polymer ?
#
loop_
_entity_poly.entity_id
_entity_poly.type
_entity_poly.pdbx_seq_one_letter_code
_entity_poly.pdbx_strand_id
1 'polypeptide(L)'
;MSRDVKISYLKSLQGYLWQNGYKTGDLKAPLFEDVAPKFPEWKQKGLEIIIYSSGSVPAQKLLFQHTNSDPADLTPLISDYFDTVNAGLKTEVSSYEKIAAKYDKYPPSSWLFLSDNVKEVEAAKAAGMESFVVDRPGNADLPADVEKRHKVIRSFDELRLLET
;
A
#
# COMPACT_ATOMS: atom_id res chain seq x y z
N MET A 1 15.05 31.85 12.21
CA MET A 1 15.66 30.94 11.22
C MET A 1 15.65 29.54 11.82
N SER A 2 14.70 28.69 11.43
CA SER A 2 14.61 27.29 11.86
C SER A 2 15.71 26.49 11.17
N ARG A 3 16.69 25.99 11.95
CA ARG A 3 17.71 25.07 11.45
C ARG A 3 17.05 23.74 11.10
N ASP A 4 16.91 23.50 9.82
CA ASP A 4 16.43 22.24 9.26
C ASP A 4 17.58 21.22 9.31
N VAL A 5 17.81 20.65 10.50
CA VAL A 5 18.82 19.61 10.67
C VAL A 5 18.17 18.31 10.19
N LYS A 6 18.54 17.85 9.00
CA LYS A 6 18.21 16.50 8.51
C LYS A 6 19.00 15.47 9.32
N ILE A 7 18.51 15.15 10.52
CA ILE A 7 19.17 14.29 11.50
C ILE A 7 18.86 12.82 11.19
N SER A 8 19.83 12.07 10.68
CA SER A 8 19.72 10.61 10.50
C SER A 8 19.37 9.88 11.80
N TYR A 9 19.89 10.37 12.94
CA TYR A 9 19.60 9.84 14.27
C TYR A 9 18.11 9.93 14.66
N LEU A 10 17.36 10.92 14.15
CA LEU A 10 15.93 11.04 14.44
C LEU A 10 15.14 9.95 13.71
N LYS A 11 15.50 9.62 12.47
CA LYS A 11 14.90 8.50 11.73
C LYS A 11 15.24 7.16 12.39
N SER A 12 16.47 6.99 12.86
CA SER A 12 16.88 5.79 13.60
C SER A 12 16.12 5.65 14.92
N LEU A 13 15.91 6.76 15.64
CA LEU A 13 15.12 6.76 16.88
C LEU A 13 13.64 6.48 16.61
N GLN A 14 13.04 7.08 15.56
CA GLN A 14 11.67 6.77 15.15
C GLN A 14 11.49 5.28 14.81
N GLY A 15 12.43 4.71 14.05
CA GLY A 15 12.43 3.27 13.76
C GLY A 15 12.53 2.41 15.02
N TYR A 16 13.39 2.79 15.97
CA TYR A 16 13.54 2.09 17.25
C TYR A 16 12.27 2.17 18.11
N LEU A 17 11.67 3.35 18.24
CA LEU A 17 10.44 3.56 19.02
C LEU A 17 9.26 2.78 18.43
N TRP A 18 9.11 2.77 17.10
CA TRP A 18 8.10 1.94 16.45
C TRP A 18 8.34 0.45 16.70
N GLN A 19 9.57 -0.03 16.52
CA GLN A 19 9.89 -1.44 16.81
C GLN A 19 9.59 -1.82 18.24
N ASN A 20 9.94 -0.97 19.20
CA ASN A 20 9.69 -1.25 20.61
C ASN A 20 8.18 -1.26 20.90
N GLY A 21 7.45 -0.21 20.52
CA GLY A 21 6.02 -0.12 20.77
C GLY A 21 5.18 -1.21 20.11
N TYR A 22 5.55 -1.64 18.89
CA TYR A 22 4.89 -2.77 18.25
C TYR A 22 5.22 -4.11 18.94
N LYS A 23 6.48 -4.33 19.32
CA LYS A 23 6.91 -5.57 20.01
C LYS A 23 6.30 -5.72 21.40
N THR A 24 6.14 -4.63 22.14
CA THR A 24 5.51 -4.64 23.47
C THR A 24 3.98 -4.74 23.40
N GLY A 25 3.40 -4.52 22.21
CA GLY A 25 1.95 -4.46 22.01
C GLY A 25 1.32 -3.11 22.39
N ASP A 26 2.14 -2.12 22.79
CA ASP A 26 1.70 -0.76 23.10
C ASP A 26 1.18 -0.01 21.87
N LEU A 27 1.65 -0.43 20.68
CA LEU A 27 1.18 0.06 19.39
C LEU A 27 0.59 -1.10 18.58
N LYS A 28 -0.54 -0.82 17.93
CA LYS A 28 -1.11 -1.65 16.86
C LYS A 28 -1.30 -0.79 15.63
N ALA A 29 -0.94 -1.31 14.46
CA ALA A 29 -1.09 -0.60 13.20
C ALA A 29 -2.58 -0.57 12.84
N PRO A 30 -3.19 0.63 12.74
CA PRO A 30 -4.60 0.72 12.46
C PRO A 30 -4.85 0.38 10.99
N LEU A 31 -5.58 -0.71 10.75
CA LEU A 31 -6.22 -1.01 9.47
C LEU A 31 -7.71 -0.67 9.55
N PHE A 32 -8.28 -0.29 8.42
CA PHE A 32 -9.74 -0.24 8.25
C PHE A 32 -10.31 -1.66 8.35
N GLU A 33 -11.53 -1.79 8.90
CA GLU A 33 -12.13 -3.08 9.24
C GLU A 33 -12.32 -4.01 8.02
N ASP A 34 -12.52 -3.43 6.84
CA ASP A 34 -12.70 -4.17 5.58
C ASP A 34 -11.38 -4.63 4.94
N VAL A 35 -10.22 -4.22 5.44
CA VAL A 35 -8.91 -4.51 4.81
C VAL A 35 -8.42 -5.92 5.16
N ALA A 36 -8.31 -6.23 6.45
CA ALA A 36 -7.72 -7.50 6.90
C ALA A 36 -8.50 -8.74 6.39
N PRO A 37 -9.85 -8.76 6.36
CA PRO A 37 -10.61 -9.90 5.82
C PRO A 37 -10.32 -10.21 4.35
N LYS A 38 -9.89 -9.22 3.55
CA LYS A 38 -9.61 -9.39 2.12
C LYS A 38 -8.31 -10.15 1.86
N PHE A 39 -7.35 -10.11 2.77
CA PHE A 39 -6.07 -10.80 2.57
C PHE A 39 -6.25 -12.32 2.40
N PRO A 40 -6.90 -13.05 3.32
CA PRO A 40 -7.15 -14.47 3.12
C PRO A 40 -8.08 -14.74 1.93
N GLU A 41 -9.10 -13.91 1.70
CA GLU A 41 -10.00 -14.02 0.54
C GLU A 41 -9.22 -14.01 -0.79
N TRP A 42 -8.33 -13.03 -0.96
CA TRP A 42 -7.52 -12.87 -2.15
C TRP A 42 -6.50 -13.99 -2.32
N LYS A 43 -5.86 -14.43 -1.22
CA LYS A 43 -4.95 -15.59 -1.28
C LYS A 43 -5.67 -16.88 -1.67
N GLN A 44 -6.90 -17.12 -1.18
CA GLN A 44 -7.70 -18.27 -1.59
C GLN A 44 -8.08 -18.23 -3.07
N LYS A 45 -8.26 -17.04 -3.64
CA LYS A 45 -8.47 -16.82 -5.08
C LYS A 45 -7.19 -16.88 -5.91
N GLY A 46 -6.05 -17.21 -5.31
CA GLY A 46 -4.76 -17.34 -5.99
C GLY A 46 -4.09 -16.01 -6.35
N LEU A 47 -4.53 -14.90 -5.76
CA LEU A 47 -3.92 -13.59 -5.98
C LEU A 47 -2.64 -13.42 -5.16
N GLU A 48 -1.74 -12.59 -5.68
CA GLU A 48 -0.57 -12.11 -4.96
C GLU A 48 -0.89 -10.75 -4.34
N ILE A 49 -0.51 -10.56 -3.08
CA ILE A 49 -0.70 -9.29 -2.36
C ILE A 49 0.67 -8.63 -2.24
N ILE A 50 0.82 -7.44 -2.80
CA ILE A 50 2.08 -6.71 -2.84
C ILE A 50 1.86 -5.33 -2.25
N ILE A 51 2.76 -4.91 -1.37
CA ILE A 51 2.69 -3.58 -0.74
C ILE A 51 3.70 -2.65 -1.42
N TYR A 52 3.28 -1.43 -1.75
CA TYR A 52 4.16 -0.37 -2.24
C TYR A 52 3.93 0.94 -1.48
N SER A 53 4.94 1.39 -0.72
CA SER A 53 4.83 2.57 0.14
C SER A 53 6.13 3.37 0.18
N SER A 54 6.07 4.65 0.55
CA SER A 54 7.27 5.46 0.80
C SER A 54 7.99 5.08 2.10
N GLY A 55 7.32 4.36 3.01
CA GLY A 55 7.97 3.75 4.17
C GLY A 55 8.93 2.64 3.74
N SER A 56 10.04 2.47 4.44
CA SER A 56 11.02 1.43 4.09
C SER A 56 10.42 0.02 4.23
N VAL A 57 10.90 -0.94 3.42
CA VAL A 57 10.44 -2.34 3.51
C VAL A 57 10.44 -2.90 4.95
N PRO A 58 11.48 -2.69 5.78
CA PRO A 58 11.43 -3.13 7.18
C PRO A 58 10.30 -2.50 8.00
N ALA A 59 9.98 -1.22 7.77
CA ALA A 59 8.90 -0.54 8.46
C ALA A 59 7.51 -1.05 8.01
N GLN A 60 7.36 -1.35 6.72
CA GLN A 60 6.13 -1.97 6.20
C GLN A 60 5.88 -3.34 6.82
N LYS A 61 6.91 -4.21 6.86
CA LYS A 61 6.81 -5.54 7.49
C LYS A 61 6.43 -5.42 8.96
N LEU A 62 7.06 -4.51 9.69
CA LEU A 62 6.75 -4.25 11.10
C LEU A 62 5.29 -3.80 11.29
N LEU A 63 4.77 -2.94 10.41
CA LEU A 63 3.38 -2.50 10.43
C LEU A 63 2.42 -3.68 10.25
N PHE A 64 2.62 -4.48 9.20
CA PHE A 64 1.73 -5.61 8.90
C PHE A 64 1.90 -6.81 9.84
N GLN A 65 2.97 -6.86 10.63
CA GLN A 65 3.16 -7.87 11.69
C GLN A 65 2.32 -7.57 12.94
N HIS A 66 1.98 -6.31 13.17
CA HIS A 66 1.39 -5.86 14.43
C HIS A 66 0.11 -5.02 14.19
N THR A 67 -0.80 -5.53 13.36
CA THR A 67 -2.04 -4.80 13.03
C THR A 67 -3.08 -4.88 14.15
N ASN A 68 -4.14 -4.09 14.04
CA ASN A 68 -5.31 -4.15 14.91
C ASN A 68 -6.30 -5.28 14.55
N SER A 69 -6.00 -6.13 13.57
CA SER A 69 -6.86 -7.26 13.18
C SER A 69 -6.62 -8.52 14.02
N ASP A 70 -7.44 -9.55 13.75
CA ASP A 70 -7.27 -10.91 14.28
C ASP A 70 -7.33 -11.93 13.11
N PRO A 71 -6.23 -12.66 12.80
CA PRO A 71 -4.91 -12.55 13.43
C PRO A 71 -4.25 -11.17 13.18
N ALA A 72 -3.37 -10.77 14.10
CA ALA A 72 -2.68 -9.48 14.02
C ALA A 72 -1.56 -9.44 12.98
N ASP A 73 -0.90 -10.58 12.74
CA ASP A 73 0.19 -10.70 11.77
C ASP A 73 -0.36 -11.10 10.39
N LEU A 74 -0.36 -10.15 9.47
CA LEU A 74 -0.75 -10.35 8.07
C LEU A 74 0.45 -10.62 7.15
N THR A 75 1.68 -10.57 7.66
CA THR A 75 2.89 -10.75 6.84
C THR A 75 2.97 -12.09 6.11
N PRO A 76 2.44 -13.22 6.61
CA PRO A 76 2.42 -14.48 5.85
C PRO A 76 1.54 -14.45 4.59
N LEU A 77 0.62 -13.49 4.51
CA LEU A 77 -0.31 -13.32 3.38
C LEU A 77 0.22 -12.32 2.34
N ILE A 78 1.32 -11.61 2.63
CA ILE A 78 1.93 -10.63 1.72
C ILE A 78 3.06 -11.29 0.94
N SER A 79 2.97 -11.22 -0.38
CA SER A 79 3.91 -11.84 -1.30
C SER A 79 5.22 -11.05 -1.43
N ASP A 80 5.18 -9.71 -1.39
CA ASP A 80 6.37 -8.86 -1.45
C ASP A 80 6.11 -7.39 -1.07
N TYR A 81 7.19 -6.63 -0.92
CA TYR A 81 7.20 -5.25 -0.45
C TYR A 81 8.13 -4.39 -1.31
N PHE A 82 7.62 -3.24 -1.72
CA PHE A 82 8.34 -2.23 -2.47
C PHE A 82 8.35 -0.90 -1.72
N ASP A 83 9.46 -0.19 -1.85
CA ASP A 83 9.61 1.18 -1.37
C ASP A 83 10.27 2.08 -2.41
N THR A 84 10.51 3.33 -2.07
CA THR A 84 11.10 4.29 -3.02
C THR A 84 12.55 3.99 -3.39
N VAL A 85 13.23 3.10 -2.65
CA VAL A 85 14.61 2.71 -2.92
C VAL A 85 14.64 1.58 -3.95
N ASN A 86 13.77 0.57 -3.82
CA ASN A 86 13.79 -0.59 -4.71
C ASN A 86 12.86 -0.46 -5.95
N ALA A 87 11.75 0.28 -5.86
CA ALA A 87 10.86 0.54 -6.99
C ALA A 87 11.16 1.88 -7.67
N GLY A 88 11.22 2.96 -6.89
CA GLY A 88 11.31 4.34 -7.37
C GLY A 88 10.21 5.22 -6.76
N LEU A 89 10.04 6.45 -7.25
CA LEU A 89 8.99 7.36 -6.75
C LEU A 89 7.59 6.88 -7.16
N LYS A 90 6.62 6.99 -6.25
CA LYS A 90 5.24 6.48 -6.46
C LYS A 90 4.46 7.20 -7.55
N THR A 91 4.91 8.37 -7.99
CA THR A 91 4.28 9.13 -9.08
C THR A 91 4.92 8.87 -10.44
N GLU A 92 5.92 7.98 -10.51
CA GLU A 92 6.65 7.68 -11.74
C GLU A 92 6.19 6.36 -12.34
N VAL A 93 5.84 6.38 -13.63
CA VAL A 93 5.41 5.21 -14.41
C VAL A 93 6.44 4.07 -14.31
N SER A 94 7.73 4.42 -14.42
CA SER A 94 8.85 3.46 -14.36
C SER A 94 8.92 2.65 -13.06
N SER A 95 8.38 3.17 -11.94
CA SER A 95 8.30 2.42 -10.69
C SER A 95 7.37 1.22 -10.81
N TYR A 96 6.22 1.41 -11.46
CA TYR A 96 5.20 0.37 -11.67
C TYR A 96 5.65 -0.65 -12.72
N GLU A 97 6.30 -0.19 -13.79
CA GLU A 97 6.92 -1.07 -14.78
C GLU A 97 7.96 -1.99 -14.13
N LYS A 98 8.79 -1.44 -13.22
CA LYS A 98 9.79 -2.22 -12.48
C LYS A 98 9.15 -3.24 -11.53
N ILE A 99 8.08 -2.85 -10.83
CA ILE A 99 7.32 -3.75 -9.97
C ILE A 99 6.73 -4.90 -10.80
N ALA A 100 6.07 -4.58 -11.92
CA ALA A 100 5.48 -5.57 -12.82
C ALA A 100 6.53 -6.50 -13.42
N ALA A 101 7.69 -5.98 -13.83
CA ALA A 101 8.78 -6.78 -14.41
C ALA A 101 9.36 -7.82 -13.43
N LYS A 102 9.28 -7.61 -12.11
CA LYS A 102 9.67 -8.62 -11.11
C LYS A 102 8.74 -9.84 -11.11
N TYR A 103 7.51 -9.69 -11.62
CA TYR A 103 6.53 -10.76 -11.78
C TYR A 103 6.07 -10.84 -13.24
N ASP A 104 7.03 -11.00 -14.14
CA ASP A 104 6.85 -11.09 -15.59
C ASP A 104 5.81 -12.13 -16.06
N LYS A 105 5.50 -13.13 -15.23
CA LYS A 105 4.37 -14.07 -15.45
C LYS A 105 3.00 -13.40 -15.53
N TYR A 106 2.83 -12.18 -15.01
CA TYR A 106 1.57 -11.44 -15.00
C TYR A 106 1.67 -10.22 -15.93
N PRO A 107 0.86 -10.14 -17.00
CA PRO A 107 0.84 -8.95 -17.84
C PRO A 107 0.39 -7.72 -17.03
N PRO A 108 0.86 -6.49 -17.33
CA PRO A 108 0.46 -5.30 -16.56
C PRO A 108 -1.06 -5.15 -16.39
N SER A 109 -1.85 -5.53 -17.39
CA SER A 109 -3.32 -5.46 -17.35
C SER A 109 -3.99 -6.40 -16.34
N SER A 110 -3.29 -7.40 -15.80
CA SER A 110 -3.83 -8.27 -14.74
C SER A 110 -3.54 -7.74 -13.33
N TRP A 111 -2.89 -6.60 -13.20
CA TRP A 111 -2.62 -5.95 -11.92
C TRP A 111 -3.75 -4.98 -11.57
N LEU A 112 -4.14 -4.98 -10.30
CA LEU A 112 -4.99 -3.94 -9.72
C LEU A 112 -4.18 -3.16 -8.68
N PHE A 113 -3.96 -1.88 -8.93
CA PHE A 113 -3.32 -0.96 -7.99
C PHE A 113 -4.35 -0.09 -7.26
N LEU A 114 -4.23 0.00 -5.94
CA LEU A 114 -5.13 0.73 -5.06
C LEU A 114 -4.35 1.79 -4.29
N SER A 115 -4.71 3.07 -4.45
CA SER A 115 -4.09 4.18 -3.74
C SER A 115 -5.08 5.32 -3.52
N ASP A 116 -4.93 6.07 -2.44
CA ASP A 116 -5.65 7.32 -2.19
C ASP A 116 -5.14 8.47 -3.08
N ASN A 117 -3.90 8.38 -3.55
CA ASN A 117 -3.26 9.44 -4.31
C ASN A 117 -3.54 9.31 -5.82
N VAL A 118 -4.31 10.25 -6.37
CA VAL A 118 -4.70 10.28 -7.79
C VAL A 118 -3.48 10.22 -8.73
N LYS A 119 -2.36 10.86 -8.38
CA LYS A 119 -1.15 10.86 -9.23
C LYS A 119 -0.47 9.49 -9.28
N GLU A 120 -0.53 8.73 -8.18
CA GLU A 120 -0.05 7.35 -8.15
C GLU A 120 -0.94 6.44 -8.99
N VAL A 121 -2.25 6.62 -8.90
CA VAL A 121 -3.24 5.90 -9.73
C VAL A 121 -3.03 6.20 -11.22
N GLU A 122 -2.77 7.46 -11.58
CA GLU A 122 -2.46 7.86 -12.96
C GLU A 122 -1.16 7.21 -13.47
N ALA A 123 -0.11 7.20 -12.64
CA ALA A 123 1.17 6.58 -12.99
C ALA A 123 1.06 5.05 -13.17
N ALA A 124 0.31 4.36 -12.32
CA ALA A 124 0.05 2.93 -12.44
C ALA A 124 -0.76 2.59 -13.71
N LYS A 125 -1.80 3.40 -14.02
CA LYS A 125 -2.57 3.27 -15.27
C LYS A 125 -1.68 3.48 -16.50
N ALA A 126 -0.80 4.47 -16.48
CA ALA A 126 0.14 4.72 -17.57
C ALA A 126 1.14 3.57 -17.77
N ALA A 127 1.42 2.78 -16.73
CA ALA A 127 2.22 1.56 -16.81
C ALA A 127 1.39 0.32 -17.25
N GLY A 128 0.10 0.51 -17.57
CA GLY A 128 -0.78 -0.55 -18.09
C GLY A 128 -1.55 -1.33 -17.02
N MET A 129 -1.52 -0.92 -15.75
CA MET A 129 -2.27 -1.57 -14.67
C MET A 129 -3.73 -1.08 -14.62
N GLU A 130 -4.65 -1.94 -14.17
CA GLU A 130 -5.91 -1.43 -13.62
C GLU A 130 -5.62 -0.68 -12.32
N SER A 131 -6.27 0.45 -12.07
CA SER A 131 -6.03 1.20 -10.84
C SER A 131 -7.20 2.04 -10.39
N PHE A 132 -7.53 1.97 -9.10
CA PHE A 132 -8.64 2.69 -8.47
C PHE A 132 -8.14 3.65 -7.39
N VAL A 133 -8.86 4.76 -7.25
CA VAL A 133 -8.68 5.68 -6.13
C VAL A 133 -9.41 5.11 -4.91
N VAL A 134 -8.75 5.06 -3.76
CA VAL A 134 -9.34 4.62 -2.50
C VAL A 134 -9.59 5.83 -1.61
N ASP A 135 -10.86 6.19 -1.44
CA ASP A 135 -11.30 7.33 -0.65
C ASP A 135 -11.68 6.89 0.77
N ARG A 136 -10.94 7.34 1.78
CA ARG A 136 -11.14 6.96 3.19
C ARG A 136 -11.36 8.20 4.06
N PRO A 137 -12.09 8.07 5.18
CA PRO A 137 -12.22 9.16 6.15
C PRO A 137 -10.85 9.68 6.59
N GLY A 138 -10.63 10.99 6.44
CA GLY A 138 -9.37 11.66 6.78
C GLY A 138 -8.41 11.85 5.59
N ASN A 139 -8.73 11.33 4.40
CA ASN A 139 -8.00 11.68 3.19
C ASN A 139 -8.20 13.15 2.81
N ALA A 140 -7.30 13.68 1.98
CA ALA A 140 -7.49 14.98 1.35
C ALA A 140 -8.69 14.95 0.39
N ASP A 141 -9.40 16.08 0.28
CA ASP A 141 -10.51 16.21 -0.66
C ASP A 141 -10.08 15.86 -2.08
N LEU A 142 -10.84 14.97 -2.72
CA LEU A 142 -10.57 14.60 -4.09
C LEU A 142 -11.01 15.70 -5.06
N PRO A 143 -10.34 15.85 -6.22
CA PRO A 143 -10.80 16.74 -7.28
C PRO A 143 -12.23 16.41 -7.71
N ALA A 144 -13.05 17.43 -7.98
CA ALA A 144 -14.47 17.28 -8.32
C ALA A 144 -14.74 16.41 -9.56
N ASP A 145 -13.75 16.22 -10.42
CA ASP A 145 -13.83 15.42 -11.65
C ASP A 145 -13.22 14.02 -11.51
N VAL A 146 -12.70 13.65 -10.33
CA VAL A 146 -11.96 12.39 -10.15
C VAL A 146 -12.81 11.18 -10.53
N GLU A 147 -14.09 11.16 -10.17
CA GLU A 147 -15.01 10.05 -10.43
C GLU A 147 -15.38 9.93 -11.92
N LYS A 148 -15.16 10.99 -12.72
CA LYS A 148 -15.32 10.95 -14.17
C LYS A 148 -14.11 10.31 -14.87
N ARG A 149 -12.94 10.32 -14.24
CA ARG A 149 -11.65 9.88 -14.80
C ARG A 149 -11.15 8.56 -14.19
N HIS A 150 -11.54 8.27 -12.96
CA HIS A 150 -11.10 7.13 -12.19
C HIS A 150 -12.27 6.49 -11.47
N LYS A 151 -12.22 5.17 -11.35
CA LYS A 151 -13.09 4.48 -10.40
C LYS A 151 -12.58 4.79 -8.99
N VAL A 152 -13.50 5.24 -8.15
CA VAL A 152 -13.28 5.53 -6.73
C VAL A 152 -14.02 4.47 -5.93
N ILE A 153 -13.37 3.91 -4.91
CA ILE A 153 -13.97 3.00 -3.93
C ILE A 153 -13.75 3.57 -2.54
N ARG A 154 -14.66 3.29 -1.61
CA ARG A 154 -14.60 3.74 -0.21
C ARG A 154 -14.42 2.60 0.78
N SER A 155 -14.70 1.38 0.33
CA SER A 155 -14.38 0.11 1.00
C SER A 155 -13.79 -0.88 -0.01
N PHE A 156 -12.93 -1.78 0.46
CA PHE A 156 -12.49 -2.94 -0.32
C PHE A 156 -13.64 -3.91 -0.61
N ASP A 157 -14.78 -3.81 0.10
CA ASP A 157 -15.99 -4.56 -0.24
C ASP A 157 -16.64 -4.12 -1.56
N GLU A 158 -16.29 -2.94 -2.08
CA GLU A 158 -16.75 -2.48 -3.39
C GLU A 158 -15.95 -3.11 -4.55
N LEU A 159 -14.89 -3.84 -4.25
CA LEU A 159 -14.09 -4.58 -5.22
C LEU A 159 -14.83 -5.85 -5.67
N ARG A 160 -15.78 -5.66 -6.60
CA ARG A 160 -16.46 -6.76 -7.30
C ARG A 160 -15.58 -7.48 -8.32
N LEU A 161 -14.36 -6.98 -8.57
CA LEU A 161 -13.45 -7.43 -9.62
C LEU A 161 -12.95 -8.88 -9.47
N LEU A 162 -13.26 -9.54 -8.36
CA LEU A 162 -12.74 -10.87 -8.03
C LEU A 162 -13.86 -11.89 -7.81
N GLU A 163 -15.08 -11.56 -8.20
CA GLU A 163 -16.18 -12.51 -8.29
C GLU A 163 -16.22 -13.05 -9.72
N THR A 164 -15.99 -14.36 -9.84
CA THR A 164 -15.81 -15.19 -11.05
C THR A 164 -14.47 -15.12 -11.77
#